data_AF-A0A948EXM3-F1
#
_entry.id   AF-A0A948EXM3-F1
#
_cell.length_a   1.000
_cell.length_b   1.000
_cell.length_c   1.000
_cell.angle_alpha   90.00
_cell.angle_beta   90.00
_cell.angle_gamma   90.00
#
_symmetry.space_group_name_H-M   'P 1'
#
loop_
_entity.id
_entity.type
_entity.pdbx_description
1 polymer ?
#
loop_
_entity_poly.entity_id
_entity_poly.type
_entity_poly.pdbx_seq_one_letter_code
_entity_poly.pdbx_strand_id
1 'polypeptide(L)' 'MEPALVPSPQAHPSKRGGLYALLMARAAGLPNDDLFARMLLSQTSAQSALPAGLGLTAGDFRTLMARHFPGFRLPAPLA' A
#
# COMPACT_ATOMS: atom_id res chain seq x y z
N MET A 1 -24.05 -37.30 4.04
CA MET A 1 -24.46 -35.89 3.90
C MET A 1 -23.20 -35.04 4.01
N GLU A 2 -22.58 -34.68 2.89
CA GLU A 2 -21.50 -33.70 2.87
C GLU A 2 -22.09 -32.29 2.91
N PRO A 3 -21.68 -31.40 3.83
CA PRO A 3 -21.92 -29.99 3.67
C PRO A 3 -20.73 -29.33 2.96
N ALA A 4 -20.95 -29.05 1.68
CA ALA A 4 -20.45 -27.92 0.91
C ALA A 4 -19.07 -27.35 1.30
N LEU A 5 -18.09 -27.72 0.48
CA LEU A 5 -16.90 -26.92 0.19
C LEU A 5 -17.35 -25.48 -0.15
N VAL A 6 -17.29 -24.59 0.85
CA VAL A 6 -17.46 -23.16 0.63
C VAL A 6 -16.41 -22.73 -0.41
N PRO A 7 -16.79 -22.06 -1.51
CA PRO A 7 -15.79 -21.53 -2.41
C PRO A 7 -15.02 -20.47 -1.61
N SER A 8 -13.74 -20.77 -1.34
CA SER A 8 -12.76 -19.83 -0.83
C SER A 8 -12.96 -18.49 -1.54
N PRO A 9 -13.01 -17.35 -0.82
CA PRO A 9 -13.15 -16.05 -1.45
C PRO A 9 -12.00 -15.95 -2.44
N GLN A 10 -12.37 -15.91 -3.71
CA GLN A 10 -11.44 -15.96 -4.81
C GLN A 10 -10.39 -14.89 -4.56
N ALA A 11 -9.12 -15.29 -4.59
CA ALA A 11 -8.01 -14.37 -4.58
C ALA A 11 -8.12 -13.53 -5.86
N HIS A 12 -8.94 -12.48 -5.81
CA HIS A 12 -8.80 -11.35 -6.72
C HIS A 12 -7.30 -11.03 -6.72
N PRO A 13 -6.62 -10.95 -7.88
CA PRO A 13 -5.24 -10.48 -7.92
C PRO A 13 -5.22 -9.21 -7.10
N SER A 14 -4.66 -9.32 -5.90
CA SER A 14 -5.12 -8.48 -4.81
C SER A 14 -4.74 -7.07 -5.19
N LYS A 15 -5.67 -6.11 -5.14
CA LYS A 15 -5.37 -4.69 -5.40
C LYS A 15 -4.09 -4.25 -4.66
N ARG A 16 -3.82 -4.90 -3.52
CA ARG A 16 -2.59 -4.90 -2.74
C ARG A 16 -1.32 -5.34 -3.50
N GLY A 17 -1.33 -6.49 -4.16
CA GLY A 17 -0.20 -6.97 -4.97
C GLY A 17 0.13 -6.03 -6.13
N GLY A 18 -0.90 -5.44 -6.76
CA GLY A 18 -0.72 -4.44 -7.81
C GLY A 18 -0.10 -3.14 -7.31
N LEU A 19 -0.57 -2.61 -6.18
CA LEU A 19 -0.01 -1.39 -5.59
C LEU A 19 1.42 -1.61 -5.06
N TYR A 20 1.70 -2.77 -4.44
CA TYR A 20 3.05 -3.14 -4.01
C TYR A 20 4.03 -3.15 -5.18
N ALA A 21 3.68 -3.85 -6.27
CA ALA A 21 4.52 -3.94 -7.45
C ALA A 21 4.77 -2.56 -8.09
N LEU A 22 3.75 -1.69 -8.13
CA LEU A 22 3.88 -0.32 -8.66
C LEU A 22 4.80 0.57 -7.81
N LEU A 23 4.77 0.39 -6.48
CA LEU A 23 5.66 1.09 -5.54
C LEU A 23 7.09 0.56 -5.69
N MET A 24 7.28 -0.76 -5.65
CA MET A 24 8.60 -1.38 -5.79
C MET A 24 9.25 -1.11 -7.15
N ALA A 25 8.47 -1.03 -8.23
CA ALA A 25 8.98 -0.64 -9.55
C ALA A 25 9.53 0.81 -9.60
N ARG A 26 9.17 1.65 -8.62
CA ARG A 26 9.65 3.03 -8.48
C ARG A 26 10.44 3.25 -7.20
N ALA A 27 10.82 2.19 -6.49
CA ALA A 27 11.60 2.30 -5.27
C ALA A 27 12.95 2.99 -5.57
N ALA A 28 13.38 3.87 -4.68
CA ALA A 28 14.65 4.56 -4.77
C ALA A 28 15.85 3.64 -4.44
N GLY A 29 15.58 2.41 -3.99
CA GLY A 29 16.61 1.44 -3.57
C GLY A 29 17.06 1.66 -2.12
N LEU A 30 16.27 2.37 -1.32
CA LEU A 30 16.56 2.57 0.10
C LEU A 30 16.14 1.33 0.90
N PRO A 31 16.84 1.00 1.99
CA PRO A 31 16.54 -0.19 2.80
C PRO A 31 15.11 -0.20 3.37
N ASN A 32 14.49 0.97 3.52
CA ASN A 32 13.14 1.09 4.07
C ASN A 32 12.03 1.06 3.01
N ASP A 33 12.35 0.98 1.71
CA ASP A 33 11.33 1.06 0.64
C ASP A 33 10.31 -0.08 0.72
N ASP A 34 10.76 -1.31 0.95
CA ASP A 34 9.89 -2.48 1.12
C ASP A 34 8.97 -2.33 2.34
N LEU A 35 9.54 -1.96 3.49
CA LEU A 35 8.78 -1.71 4.73
C LEU A 35 7.75 -0.60 4.54
N PHE A 36 8.14 0.49 3.87
CA PHE A 36 7.28 1.62 3.63
C PHE A 36 6.14 1.28 2.66
N ALA A 37 6.41 0.51 1.60
CA ALA A 37 5.35 0.00 0.72
C ALA A 37 4.36 -0.91 1.45
N ARG A 38 4.84 -1.79 2.34
CA ARG A 38 3.98 -2.64 3.19
C ARG A 38 3.11 -1.82 4.14
N MET A 39 3.65 -0.76 4.75
CA MET A 39 2.87 0.16 5.59
C MET A 39 1.76 0.85 4.80
N LEU A 40 2.06 1.35 3.60
CA LEU A 40 1.07 1.97 2.71
C LEU A 40 -0.02 0.97 2.32
N LEU A 41 0.34 -0.27 2.00
CA LEU A 41 -0.62 -1.33 1.68
C LEU A 41 -1.54 -1.68 2.84
N SER A 42 -0.97 -1.76 4.05
CA SER A 42 -1.76 -1.94 5.26
C SER A 42 -2.72 -0.77 5.46
N GLN A 43 -2.26 0.48 5.31
CA GLN A 43 -3.13 1.67 5.39
C GLN A 43 -4.28 1.63 4.36
N THR A 44 -4.03 1.21 3.13
CA THR A 44 -5.08 1.10 2.08
C THR A 44 -6.14 0.04 2.40
N SER A 45 -5.83 -0.87 3.31
CA SER A 45 -6.75 -1.88 3.79
C SER A 45 -7.49 -1.30 4.98
N ALA A 46 -8.83 -1.38 4.99
CA ALA A 46 -9.69 -0.94 6.11
C ALA A 46 -9.46 -1.67 7.45
N GLN A 47 -8.33 -2.38 7.60
CA GLN A 47 -7.89 -3.13 8.77
C GLN A 47 -6.70 -2.46 9.49
N SER A 48 -6.17 -1.35 8.96
CA SER A 48 -5.06 -0.64 9.62
C SER A 48 -5.57 0.50 10.48
N ALA A 49 -5.04 0.61 11.69
CA ALA A 49 -5.26 1.75 12.58
C ALA A 49 -4.45 3.00 12.16
N LEU A 50 -3.68 2.91 11.07
CA LEU A 50 -2.87 4.03 10.59
C LEU A 50 -3.76 5.12 9.98
N PRO A 51 -3.65 6.37 10.46
CA PRO A 51 -4.35 7.49 9.84
C PRO A 51 -3.86 7.75 8.41
N ALA A 52 -4.66 8.48 7.63
CA ALA A 52 -4.26 8.98 6.32
C ALA A 52 -2.91 9.71 6.40
N GLY A 53 -2.07 9.56 5.37
CA GLY A 53 -0.71 10.11 5.37
C GLY A 53 0.20 9.64 6.52
N LEU A 54 -0.14 8.54 7.20
CA LEU A 54 0.54 8.02 8.39
C LEU A 54 0.51 8.97 9.60
N GLY A 55 -0.43 9.93 9.61
CA GLY A 55 -0.52 10.96 10.65
C GLY A 55 0.46 12.11 10.47
N LEU A 56 1.16 12.14 9.33
CA LEU A 56 1.99 13.26 8.92
C LEU A 56 1.15 14.33 8.23
N THR A 57 1.68 15.54 8.17
CA THR A 57 1.11 16.57 7.30
C THR A 57 1.22 16.12 5.83
N ALA A 58 0.31 16.60 4.98
CA ALA A 58 0.34 16.27 3.55
C ALA A 58 1.69 16.63 2.88
N GLY A 59 2.35 17.69 3.37
CA GLY A 59 3.67 18.11 2.88
C GLY A 59 4.78 17.13 3.24
N ASP A 60 4.81 16.67 4.50
CA ASP A 60 5.84 15.74 5.00
C ASP A 60 5.65 14.35 4.37
N PHE A 61 4.40 13.90 4.27
CA PHE A 61 4.06 12.65 3.61
C PHE A 61 4.48 12.66 2.13
N ARG A 62 4.22 13.77 1.42
CA ARG A 62 4.66 13.93 0.03
C ARG A 62 6.18 13.93 -0.11
N THR A 63 6.90 14.52 0.85
CA THR A 63 8.36 14.52 0.88
C THR A 63 8.93 13.12 1.08
N LEU A 64 8.36 12.33 1.99
CA LEU A 64 8.71 10.92 2.17
C LEU A 64 8.41 10.10 0.91
N MET A 65 7.25 10.30 0.30
CA MET A 65 6.89 9.62 -0.93
C MET A 65 7.84 9.96 -2.07
N ALA A 66 8.26 11.23 -2.22
CA ALA A 66 9.23 11.63 -3.23
C ALA A 66 10.63 11.05 -2.99
N ARG A 67 11.01 10.84 -1.72
CA ARG A 67 12.30 10.25 -1.34
C ARG A 67 12.37 8.74 -1.60
N HIS A 68 11.32 8.01 -1.23
CA HIS A 68 11.26 6.55 -1.32
C HIS A 68 10.75 6.06 -2.68
N PHE A 69 9.86 6.82 -3.32
CA PHE A 69 9.20 6.46 -4.57
C PHE A 69 9.17 7.64 -5.54
N PRO A 70 10.32 8.05 -6.07
CA PRO A 70 10.41 9.18 -7.01
C PRO A 70 9.45 9.00 -8.19
N GLY A 71 8.65 10.04 -8.45
CA GLY A 71 7.70 10.07 -9.57
C GLY A 71 6.40 9.28 -9.34
N PHE A 72 6.19 8.69 -8.16
CA PHE A 72 4.90 8.08 -7.83
C PHE A 72 3.87 9.16 -7.43
N ARG A 73 2.77 9.25 -8.18
CA ARG A 73 1.62 10.08 -7.78
C ARG A 73 0.69 9.26 -6.91
N LEU A 74 0.51 9.71 -5.66
CA LEU A 74 -0.47 9.14 -4.75
C LEU A 74 -1.87 9.19 -5.37
N PRO A 75 -2.60 8.06 -5.44
CA PRO A 75 -4.02 8.08 -5.75
C PRO A 75 -4.78 8.78 -4.59
N ALA A 76 -5.80 9.56 -4.95
CA ALA A 76 -6.63 10.36 -4.04
C ALA A 76 -7.08 9.69 -2.71
N PRO A 77 -7.38 8.38 -2.61
CA PRO A 77 -7.71 7.75 -1.32
C PRO A 77 -6.56 7.70 -0.29
N LEU A 78 -5.35 8.11 -0.65
CA LEU A 78 -4.16 8.13 0.22
C LEU A 78 -3.66 9.54 0.54
N ALA A 79 -4.30 10.58 -0.01
CA ALA A 79 -3.94 11.98 0.14
C ALA A 79 -4.78 12.67 1.22
#